data_AF-A0A0F8A2I8-F1
#
_entry.id   AF-A0A0F8A2I8-F1
#
_cell.length_a   1.000
_cell.length_b   1.000
_cell.length_c   1.000
_cell.angle_alpha   90.00
_cell.angle_beta   90.00
_cell.angle_gamma   90.00
#
_symmetry.space_group_name_H-M   'P 1'
#
loop_
_entity.id
_entity.type
_entity.pdbx_description
1 polymer ?
#
loop_
_entity_poly.entity_id
_entity_poly.type
_entity_poly.pdbx_seq_one_letter_code
_entity_poly.pdbx_strand_id
1 'polypeptide(L)'
;MTTAHRPTFDPARGKEALRGPAYHQQPLAADNEDDEARSTTADAAPHGVKRGLPPTTGHGEGGEDDPDAKRRRILEATREMDADDSSDGDEDEDEDDSDEDSDDDEDAELQRELERVRREREEKKKREEAARAQQEQEARERDIALGNPLLNKQDFTMKRRWDDDVVFKNQARGTEDKGKKEFVNDLLRSDFHRRFMSKYVR
;
A
#
# COMPACT_ATOMS: atom_id res chain seq x y z
N MET A 1 56.41 40.81 39.91
CA MET A 1 55.05 40.33 39.62
C MET A 1 54.09 41.14 40.45
N THR A 2 53.25 41.99 39.85
CA THR A 2 52.32 42.86 40.59
C THR A 2 51.09 42.05 41.04
N THR A 3 50.78 42.10 42.34
CA THR A 3 49.77 41.26 43.00
C THR A 3 48.36 41.86 42.98
N ALA A 4 48.06 42.69 41.98
CA ALA A 4 46.82 43.48 41.95
C ALA A 4 45.58 42.65 41.58
N HIS A 5 45.74 41.60 40.77
CA HIS A 5 44.64 40.69 40.41
C HIS A 5 44.57 39.55 41.42
N ARG A 6 43.60 39.62 42.34
CA ARG A 6 43.32 38.59 43.35
C ARG A 6 41.86 38.14 43.28
N PRO A 7 41.58 36.84 43.50
CA PRO A 7 40.20 36.36 43.60
C PRO A 7 39.50 36.94 44.82
N THR A 8 38.19 37.10 44.74
CA THR A 8 37.34 37.52 45.87
C THR A 8 37.00 36.31 46.73
N PHE A 9 37.49 36.27 47.98
CA PHE A 9 37.17 35.20 48.93
C PHE A 9 36.00 35.52 49.86
N ASP A 10 35.73 36.80 50.11
CA ASP A 10 34.59 37.26 50.91
C ASP A 10 33.70 38.17 50.04
N PRO A 11 32.45 37.77 49.74
CA PRO A 11 31.56 38.60 48.93
C PRO A 11 31.12 39.85 49.70
N ALA A 12 30.87 40.94 48.97
CA ALA A 12 30.33 42.15 49.58
C ALA A 12 28.96 41.86 50.22
N ARG A 13 28.87 42.06 51.54
CA ARG A 13 27.60 41.97 52.27
C ARG A 13 26.76 43.21 52.01
N GLY A 14 25.49 43.00 51.65
CA GLY A 14 24.51 44.08 51.57
C GLY A 14 24.43 44.81 52.91
N LYS A 15 24.79 46.08 52.92
CA LYS A 15 24.43 47.06 53.96
C LYS A 15 23.62 48.13 53.26
N GLU A 16 22.80 48.86 54.02
CA GLU A 16 22.04 49.99 53.51
C GLU A 16 23.01 50.97 52.83
N ALA A 17 23.01 50.97 51.48
CA ALA A 17 23.78 51.92 50.72
C ALA A 17 23.12 53.29 50.92
N LEU A 18 23.90 54.36 51.04
CA LEU A 18 23.33 55.71 51.07
C LEU A 18 22.51 55.90 49.79
N ARG A 19 21.18 55.85 49.93
CA ARG A 19 20.23 56.06 48.85
C ARG A 19 20.26 57.54 48.48
N GLY A 20 21.24 57.89 47.65
CA GLY A 20 21.36 59.23 47.09
C GLY A 20 20.23 59.51 46.08
N PRO A 21 20.00 60.78 45.71
CA PRO A 21 18.95 61.20 44.77
C PRO A 21 19.25 60.82 43.31
N ALA A 22 20.19 59.91 43.06
CA ALA A 22 20.61 59.52 41.71
C ALA A 22 19.59 58.55 41.09
N TYR A 23 18.68 59.10 40.29
CA TYR A 23 17.74 58.31 39.48
C TYR A 23 18.47 57.74 38.26
N HIS A 24 18.42 56.42 38.10
CA HIS A 24 18.86 55.71 36.89
C HIS A 24 17.62 55.48 35.98
N GLN A 25 17.79 54.94 34.77
CA GLN A 25 16.65 54.71 33.86
C GLN A 25 15.71 53.56 34.31
N GLN A 26 16.21 52.61 35.12
CA GLN A 26 15.43 51.47 35.61
C GLN A 26 14.43 51.76 36.75
N PRO A 27 14.67 52.66 37.73
CA PRO A 27 13.68 52.97 38.79
C PRO A 27 12.50 53.85 38.33
N LEU A 28 12.24 53.96 37.02
CA LEU A 28 11.00 54.55 36.53
C LEU A 28 9.84 53.58 36.82
N ALA A 29 8.66 54.10 37.15
CA ALA A 29 7.52 53.30 37.55
C ALA A 29 7.06 52.38 36.40
N ALA A 30 7.43 51.10 36.47
CA ALA A 30 6.93 50.01 35.64
C ALA A 30 6.28 48.98 36.58
N ASP A 31 5.16 48.40 36.16
CA ASP A 31 4.37 47.42 36.93
C ASP A 31 3.73 47.99 38.22
N ASN A 32 2.94 49.08 38.09
CA ASN A 32 2.18 49.66 39.22
C ASN A 32 0.85 48.94 39.54
N GLU A 33 0.52 47.90 38.76
CA GLU A 33 -0.67 47.08 38.94
C GLU A 33 -0.21 45.69 39.39
N ASP A 34 -0.46 45.34 40.66
CA ASP A 34 -0.25 43.99 41.15
C ASP A 34 -1.36 43.08 40.60
N ASP A 35 -1.03 42.21 39.65
CA ASP A 35 -1.92 41.15 39.17
C ASP A 35 -2.11 40.10 40.29
N GLU A 36 -3.09 40.34 41.16
CA GLU A 36 -3.56 39.35 42.15
C GLU A 36 -4.12 38.12 41.42
N ALA A 37 -3.27 37.12 41.22
CA ALA A 37 -3.66 35.83 40.64
C ALA A 37 -4.77 35.22 41.51
N ARG A 38 -6.01 35.31 41.02
CA ARG A 38 -7.20 34.76 41.68
C ARG A 38 -7.20 33.23 41.61
N SER A 39 -6.27 32.58 42.31
CA SER A 39 -6.41 31.16 42.65
C SER A 39 -7.48 31.09 43.73
N THR A 40 -8.68 30.62 43.37
CA THR A 40 -9.79 30.48 44.32
C THR A 40 -9.44 29.38 45.31
N THR A 41 -8.77 29.73 46.42
CA THR A 41 -8.52 28.84 47.56
C THR A 41 -9.78 28.68 48.42
N ALA A 42 -10.96 28.59 47.79
CA ALA A 42 -12.26 28.51 48.45
C ALA A 42 -13.06 27.25 48.07
N ASP A 43 -12.40 26.22 47.54
CA ASP A 43 -12.92 24.84 47.56
C ASP A 43 -11.77 23.81 47.56
N ALA A 44 -10.93 23.87 48.57
CA ALA A 44 -9.93 22.83 48.82
C ALA A 44 -10.01 22.36 50.28
N ALA A 45 -11.14 21.74 50.63
CA ALA A 45 -11.25 20.91 51.83
C ALA A 45 -10.38 19.64 51.66
N PRO A 46 -9.87 19.03 52.76
CA PRO A 46 -8.75 18.10 52.72
C PRO A 46 -9.18 16.69 52.25
N HIS A 47 -9.40 16.53 50.95
CA HIS A 47 -9.51 15.21 50.34
C HIS A 47 -8.11 14.71 50.01
N GLY A 48 -7.66 13.73 50.80
CA GLY A 48 -6.37 13.06 50.67
C GLY A 48 -6.00 12.76 49.22
N VAL A 49 -4.73 13.03 48.94
CA VAL A 49 -3.99 12.83 47.67
C VAL A 49 -4.15 11.39 47.14
N LYS A 50 -5.31 11.02 46.59
CA LYS A 50 -5.56 9.69 45.99
C LYS A 50 -6.68 9.76 44.94
N ARG A 51 -6.46 10.51 43.87
CA ARG A 51 -6.93 10.16 42.52
C ARG A 51 -6.05 10.91 41.52
N GLY A 52 -4.85 10.37 41.36
CA GLY A 52 -3.99 10.73 40.25
C GLY A 52 -4.73 10.47 38.93
N LEU A 53 -4.45 11.32 37.94
CA LEU A 53 -4.97 11.19 36.59
C LEU A 53 -4.76 9.75 36.09
N PRO A 54 -5.75 9.13 35.41
CA PRO A 54 -5.52 7.86 34.75
C PRO A 54 -4.42 8.06 33.70
N PRO A 55 -3.48 7.10 33.54
CA PRO A 55 -2.46 7.22 32.52
C PRO A 55 -3.16 7.24 31.17
N THR A 56 -2.85 8.24 30.34
CA THR A 56 -3.20 8.24 28.93
C THR A 56 -2.36 7.16 28.23
N THR A 57 -2.67 5.89 28.49
CA THR A 57 -2.24 4.77 27.66
C THR A 57 -3.15 4.74 26.44
N GLY A 58 -2.74 5.36 25.34
CA GLY A 58 -3.51 5.31 24.09
C GLY A 58 -3.30 6.51 23.18
N HIS A 59 -2.06 6.86 22.86
CA HIS A 59 -1.76 7.57 21.61
C HIS A 59 -0.91 6.65 20.73
N GLY A 60 -1.55 5.55 20.37
CA GLY A 60 -1.10 4.56 19.43
C GLY A 60 -2.33 3.76 19.04
N GLU A 61 -2.53 3.64 17.74
CA GLU A 61 -3.50 2.78 17.05
C GLU A 61 -4.85 3.41 16.66
N GLY A 62 -5.09 3.32 15.36
CA GLY A 62 -6.15 3.93 14.57
C GLY A 62 -5.53 4.33 13.23
N GLY A 63 -4.70 3.48 12.61
CA GLY A 63 -5.08 2.14 12.24
C GLY A 63 -5.65 2.28 10.83
N GLU A 64 -4.73 2.31 9.88
CA GLU A 64 -5.00 2.39 8.45
C GLU A 64 -6.01 1.29 8.09
N ASP A 65 -7.22 1.67 7.69
CA ASP A 65 -8.15 0.73 7.09
C ASP A 65 -7.51 0.17 5.82
N ASP A 66 -7.02 -1.07 5.95
CA ASP A 66 -6.31 -1.84 4.94
C ASP A 66 -7.06 -1.80 3.59
N PRO A 67 -6.44 -1.28 2.52
CA PRO A 67 -7.08 -1.17 1.20
C PRO A 67 -7.54 -2.52 0.64
N ASP A 68 -7.00 -3.64 1.14
CA ASP A 68 -7.39 -4.99 0.75
C ASP A 68 -8.78 -5.39 1.28
N ALA A 69 -9.23 -4.88 2.42
CA ALA A 69 -10.59 -5.09 2.91
C ALA A 69 -11.65 -4.46 1.97
N LYS A 70 -11.32 -3.30 1.37
CA LYS A 70 -12.18 -2.63 0.37
C LYS A 70 -12.19 -3.40 -0.95
N ARG A 71 -11.06 -3.98 -1.37
CA ARG A 71 -10.98 -4.81 -2.59
C ARG A 71 -11.83 -6.08 -2.49
N ARG A 72 -11.84 -6.77 -1.33
CA ARG A 72 -12.66 -7.98 -1.14
C ARG A 72 -14.16 -7.68 -1.24
N ARG A 73 -14.62 -6.56 -0.67
CA ARG A 73 -16.03 -6.14 -0.72
C ARG A 73 -16.50 -5.84 -2.15
N ILE A 74 -15.64 -5.28 -3.00
CA ILE A 74 -15.97 -4.95 -4.40
C ILE A 74 -16.09 -6.23 -5.25
N LEU A 75 -15.16 -7.18 -5.10
CA LEU A 75 -15.18 -8.44 -5.87
C LEU A 75 -16.39 -9.32 -5.55
N GLU A 76 -16.86 -9.30 -4.30
CA GLU A 76 -18.06 -10.02 -3.88
C GLU A 76 -19.32 -9.38 -4.50
N ALA A 77 -19.43 -8.06 -4.50
CA ALA A 77 -20.56 -7.35 -5.10
C ALA A 77 -20.64 -7.49 -6.65
N THR A 78 -19.50 -7.59 -7.34
CA THR A 78 -19.48 -7.78 -8.81
C THR A 78 -19.81 -9.21 -9.24
N ARG A 79 -19.65 -10.19 -8.35
CA ARG A 79 -19.90 -11.60 -8.67
C ARG A 79 -21.38 -11.94 -8.76
N GLU A 80 -22.24 -11.21 -8.03
CA GLU A 80 -23.69 -11.40 -8.10
C GLU A 80 -24.30 -10.80 -9.38
N MET A 81 -23.63 -9.85 -10.04
CA MET A 81 -24.13 -9.20 -11.26
C MET A 81 -23.84 -10.00 -12.54
N ASP A 82 -22.87 -10.92 -12.53
CA ASP A 82 -22.44 -11.70 -13.71
C ASP A 82 -23.10 -13.09 -13.79
N ALA A 83 -24.03 -13.39 -12.87
CA ALA A 83 -24.65 -14.71 -12.73
C ALA A 83 -26.01 -14.85 -13.43
N ASP A 84 -26.42 -13.90 -14.27
CA ASP A 84 -27.72 -13.90 -14.95
C ASP A 84 -27.58 -13.51 -16.42
N ASP A 85 -27.13 -14.44 -17.26
CA ASP A 85 -27.42 -14.44 -18.70
C ASP A 85 -27.24 -15.86 -19.28
N SER A 86 -28.31 -16.66 -19.24
CA SER A 86 -28.43 -17.84 -20.08
C SER A 86 -29.89 -18.26 -20.21
N SER A 87 -30.53 -17.92 -21.34
CA SER A 87 -31.56 -18.75 -22.01
C SER A 87 -32.14 -18.04 -23.24
N ASP A 88 -31.95 -18.63 -24.42
CA ASP A 88 -32.86 -18.75 -25.59
C ASP A 88 -31.96 -18.96 -26.83
N GLY A 89 -32.16 -19.91 -27.74
CA GLY A 89 -33.39 -20.58 -28.14
C GLY A 89 -33.64 -20.28 -29.63
N ASP A 90 -33.79 -21.33 -30.45
CA ASP A 90 -34.23 -21.39 -31.87
C ASP A 90 -33.25 -20.98 -32.99
N GLU A 91 -32.84 -21.87 -33.91
CA GLU A 91 -33.56 -22.68 -34.94
C GLU A 91 -33.88 -21.88 -36.22
N ASP A 92 -33.35 -22.34 -37.37
CA ASP A 92 -34.11 -22.58 -38.62
C ASP A 92 -33.15 -22.87 -39.81
N GLU A 93 -33.26 -24.10 -40.35
CA GLU A 93 -32.83 -24.50 -41.70
C GLU A 93 -34.08 -24.53 -42.60
N ASP A 94 -33.98 -24.01 -43.83
CA ASP A 94 -34.26 -24.76 -45.08
C ASP A 94 -34.46 -23.82 -46.29
N GLU A 95 -33.72 -24.12 -47.37
CA GLU A 95 -33.92 -23.61 -48.73
C GLU A 95 -34.74 -24.64 -49.53
N ASP A 96 -35.86 -24.21 -50.09
CA ASP A 96 -36.70 -24.96 -51.06
C ASP A 96 -36.48 -24.41 -52.47
N ASP A 97 -36.16 -25.29 -53.43
CA ASP A 97 -36.39 -25.03 -54.87
C ASP A 97 -36.73 -26.35 -55.60
N SER A 98 -37.99 -26.76 -55.45
CA SER A 98 -38.96 -27.22 -56.46
C SER A 98 -38.48 -28.00 -57.72
N ASP A 99 -39.11 -29.19 -57.84
CA ASP A 99 -39.21 -30.12 -58.98
C ASP A 99 -39.83 -29.54 -60.28
N GLU A 100 -39.36 -30.02 -61.45
CA GLU A 100 -40.18 -30.15 -62.68
C GLU A 100 -39.62 -31.23 -63.66
N ASP A 101 -40.32 -32.38 -63.65
CA ASP A 101 -40.80 -33.27 -64.74
C ASP A 101 -39.87 -33.93 -65.78
N SER A 102 -39.89 -35.27 -65.84
CA SER A 102 -40.04 -36.06 -67.09
C SER A 102 -40.17 -37.56 -66.77
N ASP A 103 -41.36 -38.13 -67.00
CA ASP A 103 -41.64 -39.58 -67.01
C ASP A 103 -40.90 -40.27 -68.18
N ASP A 104 -39.84 -41.01 -67.88
CA ASP A 104 -39.30 -42.04 -68.78
C ASP A 104 -38.89 -43.27 -67.94
N ASP A 105 -39.54 -44.42 -68.21
CA ASP A 105 -39.45 -45.66 -67.41
C ASP A 105 -38.05 -46.32 -67.43
N GLU A 106 -37.08 -45.75 -68.13
CA GLU A 106 -35.68 -46.21 -68.20
C GLU A 106 -34.73 -45.46 -67.22
N ASP A 107 -35.13 -44.32 -66.63
CA ASP A 107 -34.29 -43.48 -65.74
C ASP A 107 -34.38 -43.86 -64.23
N ALA A 108 -35.41 -44.62 -63.84
CA ALA A 108 -35.65 -44.99 -62.43
C ALA A 108 -34.59 -45.94 -61.84
N GLU A 109 -33.90 -46.73 -62.67
CA GLU A 109 -32.78 -47.57 -62.23
C GLU A 109 -31.49 -46.77 -62.02
N LEU A 110 -31.24 -45.75 -62.86
CA LEU A 110 -30.10 -44.86 -62.75
C LEU A 110 -30.19 -43.94 -61.53
N GLN A 111 -31.39 -43.46 -61.18
CA GLN A 111 -31.62 -42.63 -59.99
C GLN A 111 -31.29 -43.39 -58.69
N ARG A 112 -31.61 -44.68 -58.62
CA ARG A 112 -31.26 -45.53 -57.46
C ARG A 112 -29.74 -45.76 -57.34
N GLU A 113 -29.02 -45.79 -58.46
CA GLU A 113 -27.56 -45.87 -58.44
C GLU A 113 -26.92 -44.53 -58.05
N LEU A 114 -27.47 -43.40 -58.53
CA LEU A 114 -27.06 -42.05 -58.13
C LEU A 114 -27.33 -41.76 -56.65
N GLU A 115 -28.46 -42.19 -56.11
CA GLU A 115 -28.78 -42.10 -54.67
C GLU A 115 -27.79 -42.89 -53.82
N ARG A 116 -27.39 -44.08 -54.28
CA ARG A 116 -26.38 -44.89 -53.58
C ARG A 116 -25.02 -44.21 -53.58
N VAL A 117 -24.61 -43.62 -54.70
CA VAL A 117 -23.36 -42.85 -54.83
C VAL A 117 -23.41 -41.54 -54.04
N ARG A 118 -24.56 -40.87 -54.00
CA ARG A 118 -24.80 -39.65 -53.23
C ARG A 118 -24.71 -39.93 -51.74
N ARG A 119 -25.36 -41.00 -51.26
CA ARG A 119 -25.29 -41.44 -49.86
C ARG A 119 -23.86 -41.82 -49.44
N GLU A 120 -23.11 -42.51 -50.29
CA GLU A 120 -21.71 -42.87 -50.00
C GLU A 120 -20.80 -41.62 -49.97
N ARG A 121 -21.02 -40.65 -50.87
CA ARG A 121 -20.29 -39.37 -50.86
C ARG A 121 -20.65 -38.49 -49.68
N GLU A 122 -21.92 -38.45 -49.29
CA GLU A 122 -22.39 -37.70 -48.12
C GLU A 122 -21.82 -38.27 -46.83
N GLU A 123 -21.73 -39.60 -46.68
CA GLU A 123 -21.09 -40.24 -45.53
C GLU A 123 -19.58 -39.92 -45.47
N LYS A 124 -18.89 -39.97 -46.61
CA LYS A 124 -17.46 -39.62 -46.69
C LYS A 124 -17.23 -38.13 -46.38
N LYS A 125 -18.05 -37.24 -46.94
CA LYS A 125 -18.00 -35.79 -46.70
C LYS A 125 -18.28 -35.49 -45.23
N LYS A 126 -19.30 -36.12 -44.62
CA LYS A 126 -19.64 -35.98 -43.20
C LYS A 126 -18.50 -36.44 -42.29
N ARG A 127 -17.80 -37.52 -42.65
CA ARG A 127 -16.63 -38.00 -41.91
C ARG A 127 -15.42 -37.06 -42.02
N GLU A 128 -15.19 -36.49 -43.20
CA GLU A 128 -14.11 -35.51 -43.43
C GLU A 128 -14.40 -34.17 -42.75
N GLU A 129 -15.64 -33.71 -42.79
CA GLU A 129 -16.10 -32.49 -42.12
C GLU A 129 -16.06 -32.63 -40.60
N ALA A 130 -16.45 -33.78 -40.05
CA ALA A 130 -16.29 -34.06 -38.62
C ALA A 130 -14.81 -34.06 -38.20
N ALA A 131 -13.91 -34.61 -39.03
CA ALA A 131 -12.47 -34.58 -38.76
C ALA A 131 -11.89 -33.16 -38.86
N ARG A 132 -12.35 -32.34 -39.81
CA ARG A 132 -11.95 -30.94 -39.95
C ARG A 132 -12.47 -30.07 -38.80
N ALA A 133 -13.71 -30.28 -38.39
CA ALA A 133 -14.30 -29.61 -37.23
C ALA A 133 -13.56 -29.94 -35.94
N GLN A 134 -13.11 -31.21 -35.76
CA GLN A 134 -12.27 -31.59 -34.62
C GLN A 134 -10.92 -30.86 -34.64
N GLN A 135 -10.25 -30.77 -35.79
CA GLN A 135 -8.97 -30.04 -35.89
C GLN A 135 -9.13 -28.55 -35.61
N GLU A 136 -10.23 -27.94 -36.07
CA GLU A 136 -10.54 -26.54 -35.80
C GLU A 136 -10.86 -26.30 -34.31
N GLN A 137 -11.55 -27.23 -33.65
CA GLN A 137 -11.78 -27.21 -32.21
C GLN A 137 -10.46 -27.33 -31.44
N GLU A 138 -9.58 -28.28 -31.80
CA GLU A 138 -8.26 -28.43 -31.18
C GLU A 138 -7.39 -27.18 -31.36
N ALA A 139 -7.43 -26.55 -32.53
CA ALA A 139 -6.71 -25.30 -32.79
C ALA A 139 -7.28 -24.14 -31.95
N ARG A 140 -8.61 -24.04 -31.87
CA ARG A 140 -9.29 -23.03 -31.05
C ARG A 140 -8.99 -23.24 -29.56
N GLU A 141 -8.97 -24.47 -29.08
CA GLU A 141 -8.59 -24.81 -27.70
C GLU A 141 -7.14 -24.47 -27.42
N ARG A 142 -6.22 -24.74 -28.36
CA ARG A 142 -4.81 -24.35 -28.23
C ARG A 142 -4.66 -22.83 -28.14
N ASP A 143 -5.37 -22.08 -28.98
CA ASP A 143 -5.29 -20.62 -28.99
C ASP A 143 -5.95 -20.01 -27.74
N ILE A 144 -7.01 -20.62 -27.21
CA ILE A 144 -7.60 -20.25 -25.92
C ILE A 144 -6.63 -20.55 -24.77
N ALA A 145 -6.00 -21.72 -24.78
CA ALA A 145 -5.08 -22.15 -23.72
C ALA A 145 -3.77 -21.34 -23.73
N LEU A 146 -3.24 -21.03 -24.92
CA LEU A 146 -1.92 -20.43 -25.09
C LEU A 146 -1.97 -18.93 -25.43
N GLY A 147 -3.14 -18.40 -25.79
CA GLY A 147 -3.35 -16.99 -26.13
C GLY A 147 -3.26 -16.05 -24.93
N ASN A 148 -3.34 -16.56 -23.69
CA ASN A 148 -3.14 -15.76 -22.50
C ASN A 148 -1.68 -15.82 -21.99
N PRO A 149 -0.87 -14.79 -22.23
CA PRO A 149 0.53 -14.76 -21.79
C PRO A 149 0.70 -14.67 -20.27
N LEU A 150 -0.37 -14.39 -19.49
CA LEU A 150 -0.36 -14.42 -18.02
C LEU A 150 -0.54 -15.82 -17.44
N LEU A 151 -1.24 -16.71 -18.15
CA LEU A 151 -1.45 -18.11 -17.73
C LEU A 151 -0.30 -19.02 -18.14
N ASN A 152 0.38 -18.69 -19.23
CA ASN A 152 1.63 -19.33 -19.61
C ASN A 152 2.74 -18.81 -18.69
N LYS A 153 3.00 -19.51 -17.59
CA LYS A 153 4.10 -19.19 -16.65
C LYS A 153 5.42 -19.10 -17.42
N GLN A 154 5.77 -17.90 -17.85
CA GLN A 154 7.11 -17.59 -18.32
C GLN A 154 7.99 -17.63 -17.07
N ASP A 155 8.97 -18.54 -17.03
CA ASP A 155 9.90 -18.63 -15.91
C ASP A 155 10.80 -17.39 -15.88
N PHE A 156 10.32 -16.29 -15.29
CA PHE A 156 11.06 -15.04 -15.02
C PHE A 156 12.10 -15.24 -13.91
N THR A 157 12.85 -16.33 -13.97
CA THR A 157 14.02 -16.55 -13.13
C THR A 157 15.11 -15.62 -13.63
N MET A 158 15.26 -14.46 -12.96
CA MET A 158 16.35 -13.52 -13.25
C MET A 158 17.69 -14.25 -13.07
N LYS A 159 18.30 -14.64 -14.19
CA LYS A 159 19.51 -15.49 -14.25
C LYS A 159 20.71 -14.87 -13.53
N ARG A 160 20.75 -13.54 -13.37
CA ARG A 160 21.80 -12.84 -12.63
C ARG A 160 21.31 -11.45 -12.24
N ARG A 161 21.43 -11.14 -10.95
CA ARG A 161 21.09 -9.81 -10.41
C ARG A 161 22.32 -8.92 -10.49
N TRP A 162 22.13 -7.62 -10.72
CA TRP A 162 23.22 -6.64 -10.74
C TRP A 162 23.97 -6.57 -9.39
N ASP A 163 23.28 -6.88 -8.29
CA ASP A 163 23.82 -6.99 -6.93
C ASP A 163 24.71 -8.22 -6.68
N ASP A 164 24.74 -9.18 -7.60
CA ASP A 164 25.37 -10.49 -7.33
C ASP A 164 26.91 -10.43 -7.30
N ASP A 165 27.49 -9.49 -8.06
CA ASP A 165 28.94 -9.25 -8.21
C ASP A 165 29.49 -8.21 -7.21
N VAL A 166 28.76 -7.94 -6.13
CA VAL A 166 29.23 -7.05 -5.05
C VAL A 166 29.89 -7.88 -3.96
N VAL A 167 31.15 -7.54 -3.65
CA VAL A 167 31.98 -8.24 -2.65
C VAL A 167 31.47 -8.11 -1.21
N PHE A 168 30.62 -7.12 -0.94
CA PHE A 168 29.98 -6.91 0.36
C PHE A 168 28.46 -6.93 0.24
N LYS A 169 27.81 -7.88 0.90
CA LYS A 169 26.35 -8.02 0.94
C LYS A 169 25.84 -7.68 2.35
N ASN A 170 24.75 -6.92 2.45
CA ASN A 170 23.97 -6.70 3.68
C ASN A 170 24.74 -6.11 4.89
N GLN A 171 25.66 -5.16 4.68
CA GLN A 171 26.47 -4.57 5.77
C GLN A 171 25.66 -3.84 6.86
N ALA A 172 24.53 -3.23 6.51
CA ALA A 172 23.67 -2.49 7.44
C ALA A 172 22.52 -3.34 8.02
N ARG A 173 22.49 -4.65 7.74
CA ARG A 173 21.43 -5.52 8.24
C ARG A 173 21.58 -5.68 9.76
N GLY A 174 20.61 -5.18 10.51
CA GLY A 174 20.64 -5.19 11.97
C GLY A 174 21.29 -3.96 12.63
N THR A 175 21.69 -2.94 11.87
CA THR A 175 22.16 -1.65 12.45
C THR A 175 21.02 -0.66 12.72
N GLU A 176 19.78 -1.11 12.58
CA GLU A 176 18.57 -0.30 12.78
C GLU A 176 18.20 -0.10 14.26
N ASP A 177 19.07 -0.50 15.19
CA ASP A 177 19.11 0.00 16.56
C ASP A 177 19.43 1.50 16.54
N LYS A 178 18.42 2.30 16.18
CA LYS A 178 18.33 3.70 16.55
C LYS A 178 18.34 3.70 18.07
N GLY A 179 19.54 3.86 18.64
CA GLY A 179 19.77 3.82 20.08
C GLY A 179 18.67 4.58 20.81
N LYS A 180 18.26 4.05 21.97
CA LYS A 180 17.27 4.71 22.82
C LYS A 180 17.67 6.18 22.99
N LYS A 181 16.69 7.09 22.97
CA LYS A 181 16.93 8.54 23.15
C LYS A 181 17.43 8.79 24.57
N GLU A 182 18.71 8.55 24.79
CA GLU A 182 19.38 8.70 26.07
C GLU A 182 19.84 10.14 26.21
N PHE A 183 19.38 10.80 27.28
CA PHE A 183 19.94 12.07 27.68
C PHE A 183 21.21 11.82 28.48
N VAL A 184 22.32 12.38 28.02
CA VAL A 184 23.60 12.35 28.72
C VAL A 184 23.83 13.72 29.36
N ASN A 185 23.96 13.76 30.68
CA ASN A 185 24.34 14.97 31.42
C ASN A 185 25.86 15.22 31.32
N ASP A 186 26.34 15.44 30.10
CA ASP A 186 27.73 15.73 29.76
C ASP A 186 27.76 16.63 28.51
N LEU A 187 28.39 17.79 28.62
CA LEU A 187 28.45 18.79 27.54
C LEU A 187 29.26 18.34 26.33
N LEU A 188 30.19 17.40 26.47
CA LEU A 188 31.07 16.96 25.39
C LEU A 188 30.65 15.61 24.80
N ARG A 189 30.01 14.74 25.60
CA ARG A 189 29.58 13.41 25.15
C ARG A 189 28.11 13.34 24.74
N SER A 190 27.33 14.38 25.03
CA SER A 190 25.96 14.48 24.55
C SER A 190 25.88 14.34 23.04
N ASP A 191 24.82 13.67 22.58
CA ASP A 191 24.48 13.55 21.16
C ASP A 191 24.38 14.93 20.49
N PHE A 192 23.96 15.96 21.24
CA PHE A 192 23.99 17.35 20.76
C PHE A 192 25.41 17.79 20.38
N HIS A 193 26.40 17.57 21.26
CA HIS A 193 27.77 18.02 21.01
C HIS A 193 28.43 17.21 19.90
N ARG A 194 28.19 15.88 19.85
CA ARG A 194 28.67 15.03 18.75
C ARG A 194 28.13 15.48 17.39
N ARG A 195 26.84 15.80 17.31
CA ARG A 195 26.21 16.37 16.10
C ARG A 195 26.74 17.76 15.78
N PHE A 196 26.92 18.61 16.79
CA PHE A 196 27.48 19.95 16.62
C PHE A 196 28.88 19.88 16.02
N MET A 197 29.77 19.05 16.59
CA MET A 197 31.13 18.88 16.08
C MET A 197 31.12 18.31 14.66
N SER A 198 30.32 17.29 14.38
CA SER A 198 30.19 16.72 13.02
C SER A 198 29.66 17.74 11.99
N LYS A 199 28.89 18.74 12.43
CA LYS A 199 28.31 19.77 11.56
C LYS A 199 29.26 20.93 11.30
N TYR A 200 29.97 21.40 12.32
CA TYR A 200 30.77 22.63 12.25
C TYR A 200 32.27 22.39 12.14
N VAL A 201 32.73 21.14 12.33
CA VAL A 201 34.13 20.74 12.19
C VAL A 201 34.17 19.57 11.20
N ARG A 202 34.86 19.77 10.07
CA ARG A 202 35.01 18.77 8.99
C ARG A 202 36.24 17.91 9.23
#